data_AF-A0AA41YAQ7-F1
#
_entry.id   AF-A0AA41YAQ7-F1
#
_cell.length_a   1.000
_cell.length_b   1.000
_cell.length_c   1.000
_cell.angle_alpha   90.00
_cell.angle_beta   90.00
_cell.angle_gamma   90.00
#
_symmetry.space_group_name_H-M   'P 1'
#
loop_
_entity.id
_entity.type
_entity.pdbx_description
1 polymer ?
#
loop_
_entity_poly.entity_id
_entity_poly.type
_entity_poly.pdbx_seq_one_letter_code
_entity_poly.pdbx_strand_id
1 'polypeptide(L)'
;MWLKVTQEATNKAWVVTSKAKLNVLVNCKEVEWRNSFNPEVNAADREDTNTFQVAKNILLEYKPRLMLLHFRGPDAYGHSGDWNKYVNSIAVADSLLFELCNFIDTNDFYSGKTTLIMTNDHGRHLDNIAGGFSEHGDQCVGCSHLNFYATGPDFKEGVISSKKREQTNILPTVAELLGFQIDDSKEIMWELFK
;
A
#
# COMPACT_ATOMS: atom_id res chain seq x y z
N MET A 1 15.78 1.51 2.36
CA MET A 1 16.63 0.34 2.04
C MET A 1 16.87 0.17 0.56
N TRP A 2 15.83 0.00 -0.27
CA TRP A 2 15.98 -0.20 -1.73
C TRP A 2 16.91 0.84 -2.40
N LEU A 3 16.67 2.15 -2.20
CA LEU A 3 17.52 3.22 -2.74
C LEU A 3 19.00 3.12 -2.31
N LYS A 4 19.28 2.61 -1.10
CA LYS A 4 20.67 2.37 -0.66
C LYS A 4 21.30 1.21 -1.42
N VAL A 5 20.56 0.15 -1.69
CA VAL A 5 21.09 -1.03 -2.40
C VAL A 5 21.29 -0.72 -3.88
N THR A 6 20.32 -0.05 -4.51
CA THR A 6 20.34 0.18 -5.96
C THR A 6 21.12 1.42 -6.37
N GLN A 7 21.36 2.37 -5.45
CA GLN A 7 21.98 3.67 -5.75
C GLN A 7 21.22 4.47 -6.82
N GLU A 8 19.93 4.16 -7.00
CA GLU A 8 19.04 4.87 -7.92
C GLU A 8 18.73 6.27 -7.40
N ALA A 9 18.31 7.15 -8.31
CA ALA A 9 17.86 8.49 -7.94
C ALA A 9 16.61 8.42 -7.03
N THR A 10 16.44 9.41 -6.14
CA THR A 10 15.32 9.48 -5.17
C THR A 10 13.96 9.38 -5.87
N ASN A 11 13.83 9.99 -7.05
CA ASN A 11 12.63 9.96 -7.88
C ASN A 11 12.27 8.57 -8.45
N LYS A 12 13.05 7.52 -8.15
CA LYS A 12 12.71 6.13 -8.45
C LYS A 12 11.94 5.43 -7.34
N ALA A 13 11.80 6.07 -6.17
CA ALA A 13 10.94 5.61 -5.09
C ALA A 13 10.01 6.74 -4.64
N TRP A 14 8.71 6.45 -4.46
CA TRP A 14 7.72 7.46 -4.10
C TRP A 14 6.79 7.04 -2.98
N VAL A 15 6.39 8.01 -2.15
CA VAL A 15 5.25 7.91 -1.24
C VAL A 15 4.20 8.92 -1.65
N VAL A 16 3.01 8.46 -2.03
CA VAL A 16 1.88 9.30 -2.43
C VAL A 16 0.70 9.02 -1.49
N THR A 17 0.20 10.03 -0.79
CA THR A 17 -0.79 9.85 0.27
C THR A 17 -1.83 10.96 0.30
N SER A 18 -3.09 10.56 0.54
CA SER A 18 -4.23 11.45 0.80
C SER A 18 -4.33 11.98 2.24
N LYS A 19 -3.35 11.68 3.11
CA LYS A 19 -3.20 12.26 4.46
C LYS A 19 -1.84 12.95 4.60
N ALA A 20 -1.82 14.26 4.86
CA ALA A 20 -0.59 15.04 4.96
C ALA A 20 0.34 14.55 6.07
N LYS A 21 -0.22 14.13 7.21
CA LYS A 21 0.54 13.60 8.36
C LYS A 21 1.36 12.34 8.04
N LEU A 22 1.00 11.59 6.99
CA LEU A 22 1.72 10.39 6.58
C LEU A 22 3.03 10.70 5.84
N ASN A 23 3.38 11.99 5.68
CA ASN A 23 4.74 12.38 5.28
C ASN A 23 5.82 11.79 6.19
N VAL A 24 5.50 11.42 7.43
CA VAL A 24 6.43 10.73 8.34
C VAL A 24 6.95 9.38 7.82
N LEU A 25 6.27 8.75 6.86
CA LEU A 25 6.66 7.46 6.29
C LEU A 25 7.93 7.53 5.43
N VAL A 26 8.37 8.72 5.03
CA VAL A 26 9.47 8.90 4.08
C VAL A 26 10.85 8.88 4.74
N ASN A 27 10.90 8.88 6.07
CA ASN A 27 12.14 9.05 6.81
C ASN A 27 12.22 8.05 7.96
N CYS A 28 13.44 7.61 8.26
CA CYS A 28 13.70 6.67 9.33
C CYS A 28 13.96 7.40 10.66
N LYS A 29 13.54 6.79 11.78
CA LYS A 29 13.90 7.26 13.13
C LYS A 29 15.27 6.78 13.57
N GLU A 30 15.74 5.67 13.00
CA GLU A 30 17.06 5.11 13.31
C GLU A 30 18.17 6.09 12.91
N VAL A 31 19.08 6.37 13.84
CA VAL A 31 20.09 7.42 13.70
C VAL A 31 20.95 7.22 12.45
N GLU A 32 21.28 5.98 12.12
CA GLU A 32 22.12 5.61 10.98
C GLU A 32 21.42 5.81 9.63
N TRP A 33 20.09 5.90 9.61
CA TRP A 33 19.28 5.94 8.40
C TRP A 33 18.50 7.24 8.22
N ARG A 34 18.32 8.01 9.29
CA ARG A 34 17.59 9.27 9.27
C ARG A 34 18.18 10.22 8.23
N ASN A 35 17.31 10.84 7.44
CA ASN A 35 17.63 11.78 6.35
C ASN A 35 18.49 11.17 5.23
N SER A 36 18.53 9.83 5.11
CA SER A 36 19.34 9.13 4.11
C SER A 36 18.47 8.21 3.27
N PHE A 37 18.68 8.23 1.95
CA PHE A 37 17.97 7.35 1.00
C PHE A 37 16.44 7.47 1.07
N ASN A 38 15.95 8.68 1.31
CA ASN A 38 14.51 8.96 1.38
C ASN A 38 13.90 8.91 -0.04
N PRO A 39 12.70 8.31 -0.20
CA PRO A 39 11.93 8.45 -1.43
C PRO A 39 11.43 9.89 -1.61
N GLU A 40 11.03 10.24 -2.83
CA GLU A 40 10.23 11.44 -3.08
C GLU A 40 8.84 11.29 -2.46
N VAL A 41 8.19 12.41 -2.13
CA VAL A 41 6.91 12.40 -1.44
C VAL A 41 5.91 13.40 -1.99
N ASN A 42 4.67 12.95 -2.08
CA ASN A 42 3.51 13.81 -2.26
C ASN A 42 2.45 13.47 -1.21
N ALA A 43 2.44 14.24 -0.13
CA ALA A 43 1.51 14.07 0.99
C ALA A 43 0.64 15.31 1.16
N ALA A 44 -0.68 15.15 1.04
CA ALA A 44 -1.63 16.23 1.20
C ALA A 44 -2.96 15.70 1.73
N ASP A 45 -3.71 16.52 2.45
CA ASP A 45 -5.10 16.20 2.81
C ASP A 45 -6.01 16.49 1.62
N ARG A 46 -6.42 15.44 0.91
CA ARG A 46 -7.27 15.54 -0.29
C ARG A 46 -8.04 14.24 -0.53
N GLU A 47 -8.99 14.28 -1.46
CA GLU A 47 -9.73 13.09 -1.87
C GLU A 47 -8.84 12.05 -2.57
N ASP A 48 -9.25 10.79 -2.49
CA ASP A 48 -8.49 9.67 -3.04
C ASP A 48 -8.41 9.73 -4.57
N THR A 49 -9.45 10.22 -5.25
CA THR A 49 -9.45 10.45 -6.70
C THR A 49 -8.37 11.45 -7.12
N ASN A 50 -8.21 12.55 -6.39
CA ASN A 50 -7.15 13.53 -6.65
C ASN A 50 -5.76 12.95 -6.35
N THR A 51 -5.65 12.13 -5.30
CA THR A 51 -4.41 11.43 -4.96
C THR A 51 -4.00 10.44 -6.04
N PHE A 52 -4.96 9.71 -6.59
CA PHE A 52 -4.74 8.80 -7.70
C PHE A 52 -4.28 9.52 -8.97
N GLN A 53 -4.87 10.67 -9.32
CA GLN A 53 -4.41 11.45 -10.48
C GLN A 53 -2.96 11.92 -10.32
N VAL A 54 -2.58 12.34 -9.11
CA VAL A 54 -1.18 12.68 -8.81
C VAL A 54 -0.27 11.47 -8.95
N ALA A 55 -0.67 10.31 -8.41
CA ALA A 55 0.09 9.07 -8.56
C ALA A 55 0.26 8.67 -10.03
N LYS A 56 -0.79 8.77 -10.85
CA LYS A 56 -0.76 8.47 -12.28
C LYS A 56 0.20 9.40 -13.04
N ASN A 57 0.19 10.69 -12.73
CA ASN A 57 1.15 11.64 -13.31
C ASN A 57 2.59 11.29 -12.93
N ILE A 58 2.84 10.91 -11.66
CA ILE A 58 4.16 10.48 -11.20
C ILE A 58 4.62 9.19 -11.91
N LEU A 59 3.72 8.21 -12.07
CA LEU A 59 3.99 6.97 -12.80
C LEU A 59 4.37 7.24 -14.27
N LEU A 60 3.71 8.20 -14.92
CA LEU A 60 3.99 8.58 -16.30
C LEU A 60 5.32 9.35 -16.44
N GLU A 61 5.57 10.32 -15.56
CA GLU A 61 6.70 11.25 -15.66
C GLU A 61 8.01 10.64 -15.14
N TYR A 62 8.00 10.13 -13.90
CA TYR A 62 9.23 9.70 -13.21
C TYR A 62 9.51 8.22 -13.40
N LYS A 63 8.50 7.43 -13.77
CA LYS A 63 8.56 5.98 -13.94
C LYS A 63 9.27 5.30 -12.75
N PRO A 64 8.75 5.46 -11.52
CA PRO A 64 9.36 4.88 -10.34
C PRO A 64 9.33 3.35 -10.37
N ARG A 65 10.27 2.74 -9.65
CA ARG A 65 10.42 1.29 -9.48
C ARG A 65 9.84 0.79 -8.15
N LEU A 66 9.53 1.70 -7.24
CA LEU A 66 8.86 1.43 -5.97
C LEU A 66 7.94 2.60 -5.63
N MET A 67 6.66 2.31 -5.35
CA MET A 67 5.70 3.34 -4.93
C MET A 67 4.82 2.80 -3.81
N LEU A 68 4.63 3.60 -2.77
CA LEU A 68 3.53 3.46 -1.83
C LEU A 68 2.44 4.46 -2.19
N LEU A 69 1.25 3.97 -2.49
CA LEU A 69 0.05 4.78 -2.72
C LEU A 69 -0.96 4.51 -1.60
N HIS A 70 -1.38 5.57 -0.90
CA HIS A 70 -2.30 5.49 0.23
C HIS A 70 -3.59 6.28 -0.02
N PHE A 71 -4.71 5.64 0.29
CA PHE A 71 -6.06 6.19 0.26
C PHE A 71 -6.68 6.22 1.66
N ARG A 72 -7.46 7.26 1.96
CA ARG A 72 -8.01 7.53 3.30
C ARG A 72 -9.51 7.35 3.41
N GLY A 73 -10.22 7.30 2.28
CA GLY A 73 -11.67 7.46 2.19
C GLY A 73 -12.42 6.58 3.18
N PRO A 74 -12.28 5.23 3.12
CA PRO A 74 -12.99 4.33 4.02
C PRO A 74 -12.81 4.65 5.49
N ASP A 75 -11.58 4.91 5.95
CA ASP A 75 -11.32 5.30 7.33
C ASP A 75 -11.96 6.65 7.68
N ALA A 76 -11.73 7.67 6.85
CA ALA A 76 -12.22 9.04 7.10
C ALA A 76 -13.76 9.11 7.16
N TYR A 77 -14.46 8.41 6.27
CA TYR A 77 -15.92 8.37 6.26
C TYR A 77 -16.51 7.38 7.27
N GLY A 78 -15.73 6.36 7.66
CA GLY A 78 -16.04 5.52 8.82
C GLY A 78 -16.14 6.36 10.08
N HIS A 79 -15.08 7.11 10.41
CA HIS A 79 -15.03 8.01 11.57
C HIS A 79 -16.11 9.10 11.57
N SER A 80 -16.61 9.52 10.40
CA SER A 80 -17.69 10.51 10.34
C SER A 80 -19.07 9.94 10.67
N GLY A 81 -19.22 8.62 10.85
CA GLY A 81 -20.50 7.97 11.10
C GLY A 81 -21.45 7.94 9.90
N ASP A 82 -20.96 8.23 8.69
CA ASP A 82 -21.77 8.30 7.47
C ASP A 82 -21.64 6.99 6.70
N TRP A 83 -22.57 6.06 6.95
CA TRP A 83 -22.57 4.73 6.34
C TRP A 83 -22.57 4.79 4.81
N ASN A 84 -23.34 5.70 4.21
CA ASN A 84 -23.44 5.80 2.77
C ASN A 84 -22.13 6.28 2.16
N LYS A 85 -21.49 7.29 2.76
CA LYS A 85 -20.16 7.73 2.31
C LYS A 85 -19.09 6.69 2.57
N TYR A 86 -19.17 5.96 3.68
CA TYR A 86 -18.26 4.86 3.99
C TYR A 86 -18.31 3.78 2.89
N VAL A 87 -19.49 3.24 2.59
CA VAL A 87 -19.66 2.22 1.53
C VAL A 87 -19.30 2.77 0.16
N ASN A 88 -19.70 4.01 -0.16
CA ASN A 88 -19.33 4.65 -1.42
C ASN A 88 -17.80 4.81 -1.55
N SER A 89 -17.09 5.14 -0.46
CA SER A 89 -15.64 5.30 -0.50
C SER A 89 -14.89 3.98 -0.67
N ILE A 90 -15.46 2.86 -0.21
CA ILE A 90 -14.96 1.51 -0.54
C ILE A 90 -15.10 1.27 -2.04
N ALA A 91 -16.27 1.57 -2.63
CA ALA A 91 -16.48 1.41 -4.07
C ALA A 91 -15.56 2.33 -4.90
N VAL A 92 -15.27 3.54 -4.42
CA VAL A 92 -14.28 4.43 -5.05
C VAL A 92 -12.88 3.81 -4.97
N ALA A 93 -12.45 3.32 -3.80
CA ALA A 93 -11.13 2.69 -3.66
C ALA A 93 -10.97 1.46 -4.57
N ASP A 94 -12.01 0.64 -4.69
CA ASP A 94 -12.07 -0.52 -5.61
C ASP A 94 -11.92 -0.08 -7.08
N SER A 95 -12.65 0.96 -7.50
CA SER A 95 -12.55 1.50 -8.87
C SER A 95 -11.15 2.07 -9.18
N LEU A 96 -10.53 2.76 -8.22
CA LEU A 96 -9.17 3.29 -8.37
C LEU A 96 -8.13 2.18 -8.41
N LEU A 97 -8.32 1.10 -7.64
CA LEU A 97 -7.48 -0.10 -7.72
C LEU A 97 -7.59 -0.76 -9.10
N PHE A 98 -8.80 -0.91 -9.63
CA PHE A 98 -9.01 -1.41 -10.99
C PHE A 98 -8.33 -0.53 -12.04
N GLU A 99 -8.45 0.79 -11.95
CA GLU A 99 -7.78 1.71 -12.87
C GLU A 99 -6.24 1.60 -12.77
N LEU A 100 -5.70 1.40 -11.56
CA LEU A 100 -4.26 1.17 -11.37
C LEU A 100 -3.79 -0.13 -12.01
N CYS A 101 -4.52 -1.23 -11.81
CA CYS A 101 -4.23 -2.52 -12.44
C CYS A 101 -4.22 -2.38 -13.97
N ASN A 102 -5.28 -1.80 -14.54
CA ASN A 102 -5.36 -1.60 -15.99
C ASN A 102 -4.24 -0.68 -16.51
N PHE A 103 -3.87 0.36 -15.77
CA PHE A 103 -2.73 1.21 -16.13
C PHE A 103 -1.42 0.42 -16.15
N ILE A 104 -1.17 -0.42 -15.13
CA ILE A 104 0.04 -1.26 -15.05
C ILE A 104 0.08 -2.25 -16.22
N ASP A 105 -1.04 -2.93 -16.50
CA ASP A 105 -1.10 -3.99 -17.51
C ASP A 105 -0.98 -3.46 -18.95
N THR A 106 -1.42 -2.22 -19.19
CA THR A 106 -1.43 -1.61 -20.53
C THR A 106 -0.24 -0.67 -20.80
N ASN A 107 0.56 -0.35 -19.79
CA ASN A 107 1.72 0.54 -19.96
C ASN A 107 2.99 -0.26 -20.28
N ASP A 108 3.63 0.01 -21.42
CA ASP A 108 4.84 -0.69 -21.89
C ASP A 108 6.00 -0.74 -20.88
N PHE A 109 6.12 0.28 -20.02
CA PHE A 109 7.16 0.30 -19.00
C PHE A 109 6.88 -0.67 -17.86
N TYR A 110 5.61 -0.81 -17.46
CA TYR A 110 5.18 -1.54 -16.26
C TYR A 110 4.67 -2.96 -16.55
N SER A 111 4.05 -3.17 -17.71
CA SER A 111 3.39 -4.41 -18.08
C SER A 111 4.36 -5.59 -18.04
N GLY A 112 3.93 -6.68 -17.40
CA GLY A 112 4.71 -7.91 -17.22
C GLY A 112 5.95 -7.78 -16.33
N LYS A 113 6.16 -6.63 -15.66
CA LYS A 113 7.34 -6.35 -14.83
C LYS A 113 7.00 -5.81 -13.44
N THR A 114 5.73 -5.55 -13.18
CA THR A 114 5.29 -4.84 -11.98
C THR A 114 4.42 -5.73 -11.15
N THR A 115 4.71 -5.73 -9.86
CA THR A 115 3.86 -6.33 -8.84
C THR A 115 3.05 -5.24 -8.16
N LEU A 116 1.74 -5.46 -8.05
CA LEU A 116 0.82 -4.67 -7.25
C LEU A 116 0.44 -5.48 -6.01
N ILE A 117 0.54 -4.84 -4.84
CA ILE A 117 0.04 -5.37 -3.57
C ILE A 117 -0.93 -4.34 -2.98
N MET A 118 -2.13 -4.79 -2.63
CA MET A 118 -3.13 -4.00 -1.92
C MET A 118 -3.37 -4.60 -0.53
N THR A 119 -3.33 -3.73 0.48
CA THR A 119 -3.69 -4.07 1.86
C THR A 119 -4.15 -2.81 2.59
N ASN A 120 -4.56 -2.96 3.84
CA ASN A 120 -4.89 -1.90 4.77
C ASN A 120 -4.02 -2.02 6.04
N ASP A 121 -3.91 -0.95 6.81
CA ASP A 121 -3.13 -0.89 8.06
C ASP A 121 -3.93 -1.42 9.27
N HIS A 122 -5.25 -1.23 9.26
CA HIS A 122 -6.16 -1.79 10.24
C HIS A 122 -7.55 -2.02 9.65
N GLY A 123 -8.34 -2.87 10.29
CA GLY A 123 -9.78 -2.98 10.04
C GLY A 123 -10.57 -2.04 10.96
N ARG A 124 -11.74 -2.50 11.42
CA ARG A 124 -12.69 -1.71 12.24
C ARG A 124 -13.40 -2.58 13.27
N HIS A 125 -14.09 -1.98 14.23
CA HIS A 125 -14.98 -2.71 15.11
C HIS A 125 -16.07 -3.44 14.29
N LEU A 126 -16.39 -4.66 14.71
CA LEU A 126 -17.54 -5.41 14.19
C LEU A 126 -18.85 -4.77 14.70
N ASP A 127 -19.96 -5.06 14.03
CA ASP A 127 -21.25 -4.40 14.30
C ASP A 127 -21.77 -4.66 15.73
N ASN A 128 -21.30 -5.72 16.39
CA ASN A 128 -21.62 -6.06 17.78
C ASN A 128 -20.66 -5.44 18.82
N ILE A 129 -19.70 -4.61 18.39
CA ILE A 129 -18.75 -3.90 19.26
C ILE A 129 -19.13 -2.41 19.25
N ALA A 130 -19.04 -1.76 20.41
CA ALA A 130 -19.39 -0.35 20.57
C ALA A 130 -18.63 0.54 19.56
N GLY A 131 -19.34 1.51 18.95
CA GLY A 131 -18.79 2.37 17.89
C GLY A 131 -18.85 1.76 16.48
N GLY A 132 -18.92 0.42 16.36
CA GLY A 132 -19.12 -0.28 15.10
C GLY A 132 -18.18 0.21 13.99
N PHE A 133 -18.70 0.43 12.79
CA PHE A 133 -17.85 0.77 11.65
C PHE A 133 -17.08 2.10 11.76
N SER A 134 -17.42 2.93 12.75
CA SER A 134 -16.80 4.24 12.98
C SER A 134 -15.60 4.22 13.91
N GLU A 135 -15.29 3.07 14.53
CA GLU A 135 -14.22 2.97 15.53
C GLU A 135 -13.25 1.82 15.20
N HIS A 136 -12.00 2.00 15.64
CA HIS A 136 -10.93 1.01 15.55
C HIS A 136 -9.80 1.35 16.53
N GLY A 137 -8.77 0.50 16.59
CA GLY A 137 -7.53 0.79 17.33
C GLY A 137 -7.32 -0.04 18.60
N ASP A 138 -8.26 -0.93 18.92
CA ASP A 138 -8.07 -1.96 19.94
C ASP A 138 -7.65 -3.30 19.32
N GLN A 139 -7.60 -4.36 20.14
CA GLN A 139 -7.16 -5.70 19.73
C GLN A 139 -8.32 -6.59 19.21
N CYS A 140 -9.46 -5.99 18.85
CA CYS A 140 -10.59 -6.75 18.33
C CYS A 140 -10.24 -7.48 17.03
N VAL A 141 -10.95 -8.58 16.76
CA VAL A 141 -10.74 -9.37 15.53
C VAL A 141 -10.98 -8.52 14.28
N GLY A 142 -12.02 -7.68 14.28
CA GLY A 142 -12.29 -6.78 13.16
C GLY A 142 -11.20 -5.73 12.93
N CYS A 143 -10.55 -5.28 14.00
CA CYS A 143 -9.50 -4.25 14.00
C CYS A 143 -8.19 -4.77 13.42
N SER A 144 -7.91 -6.06 13.66
CA SER A 144 -6.67 -6.74 13.26
C SER A 144 -6.81 -7.56 11.96
N HIS A 145 -8.02 -7.67 11.41
CA HIS A 145 -8.25 -8.36 10.14
C HIS A 145 -7.96 -7.42 8.97
N LEU A 146 -6.96 -7.78 8.16
CA LEU A 146 -6.52 -7.02 7.01
C LEU A 146 -6.90 -7.75 5.72
N ASN A 147 -7.28 -6.99 4.70
CA ASN A 147 -7.38 -7.48 3.35
C ASN A 147 -5.97 -7.58 2.76
N PHE A 148 -5.76 -8.59 1.90
CA PHE A 148 -4.53 -8.74 1.15
C PHE A 148 -4.86 -9.24 -0.25
N TYR A 149 -4.45 -8.47 -1.25
CA TYR A 149 -4.53 -8.82 -2.66
C TYR A 149 -3.18 -8.54 -3.30
N ALA A 150 -2.73 -9.44 -4.17
CA ALA A 150 -1.51 -9.23 -4.93
C ALA A 150 -1.63 -9.79 -6.34
N THR A 151 -1.06 -9.09 -7.31
CA THR A 151 -0.97 -9.51 -8.71
C THR A 151 0.36 -9.04 -9.30
N GLY A 152 0.90 -9.81 -10.23
CA GLY A 152 2.21 -9.53 -10.83
C GLY A 152 2.80 -10.75 -11.52
N PRO A 153 3.91 -10.59 -12.25
CA PRO A 153 4.51 -11.65 -13.06
C PRO A 153 4.98 -12.86 -12.22
N ASP A 154 5.40 -12.61 -10.98
CA ASP A 154 5.97 -13.62 -10.06
C ASP A 154 4.90 -14.38 -9.25
N PHE A 155 3.65 -13.91 -9.23
CA PHE A 155 2.57 -14.50 -8.43
C PHE A 155 1.72 -15.49 -9.21
N LYS A 156 1.33 -16.59 -8.56
CA LYS A 156 0.35 -17.54 -9.10
C LYS A 156 -1.00 -16.86 -9.33
N GLU A 157 -1.68 -17.25 -10.41
CA GLU A 157 -3.01 -16.76 -10.74
C GLU A 157 -4.11 -17.61 -10.06
N GLY A 158 -5.21 -16.98 -9.65
CA GLY A 158 -6.38 -17.69 -9.10
C GLY A 158 -6.18 -18.37 -7.75
N VAL A 159 -5.11 -18.04 -7.02
CA VAL A 159 -4.81 -18.63 -5.71
C VAL A 159 -5.46 -17.84 -4.58
N ILE A 160 -6.19 -18.55 -3.72
CA ILE A 160 -6.65 -18.05 -2.43
C ILE A 160 -5.86 -18.78 -1.34
N SER A 161 -4.97 -18.08 -0.66
CA SER A 161 -4.18 -18.65 0.44
C SER A 161 -4.99 -18.65 1.74
N SER A 162 -4.99 -19.78 2.43
CA SER A 162 -5.49 -19.90 3.81
C SER A 162 -4.38 -19.78 4.87
N LYS A 163 -3.12 -19.59 4.45
CA LYS A 163 -1.99 -19.42 5.37
C LYS A 163 -2.10 -18.06 6.05
N LYS A 164 -2.11 -18.07 7.39
CA LYS A 164 -2.12 -16.84 8.18
C LYS A 164 -0.81 -16.08 8.00
N ARG A 165 -0.91 -14.78 7.77
CA ARG A 165 0.21 -13.84 7.62
C ARG A 165 -0.06 -12.57 8.43
N GLU A 166 1.00 -11.87 8.75
CA GLU A 166 0.98 -10.54 9.35
C GLU A 166 1.38 -9.50 8.31
N GLN A 167 1.00 -8.23 8.52
CA GLN A 167 1.44 -7.12 7.67
C GLN A 167 2.97 -7.04 7.57
N THR A 168 3.68 -7.47 8.61
CA THR A 168 5.15 -7.51 8.64
C THR A 168 5.76 -8.51 7.66
N ASN A 169 5.00 -9.49 7.15
CA ASN A 169 5.47 -10.39 6.08
C ASN A 169 5.57 -9.71 4.71
N ILE A 170 4.99 -8.51 4.54
CA ILE A 170 5.05 -7.76 3.27
C ILE A 170 6.47 -7.28 2.99
N LEU A 171 7.19 -6.80 4.00
CA LEU A 171 8.54 -6.24 3.82
C LEU A 171 9.54 -7.25 3.22
N PRO A 172 9.76 -8.46 3.77
CA PRO A 172 10.65 -9.43 3.16
C PRO A 172 10.15 -9.91 1.80
N THR A 173 8.84 -10.00 1.60
CA THR A 173 8.26 -10.38 0.29
C THR A 173 8.55 -9.34 -0.79
N VAL A 174 8.42 -8.05 -0.47
CA VAL A 174 8.77 -6.95 -1.39
C VAL A 174 10.27 -6.90 -1.65
N ALA A 175 11.10 -7.17 -0.63
CA ALA A 175 12.55 -7.23 -0.80
C ALA A 175 12.98 -8.33 -1.78
N GLU A 176 12.38 -9.53 -1.65
CA GLU A 176 12.58 -10.65 -2.56
C GLU A 176 12.15 -10.30 -4.00
N LEU A 177 10.95 -9.75 -4.18
CA LEU A 177 10.45 -9.32 -5.51
C LEU A 177 11.35 -8.27 -6.17
N LEU A 178 12.00 -7.42 -5.38
CA LEU A 178 12.92 -6.39 -5.86
C LEU A 178 14.38 -6.86 -5.95
N GLY A 179 14.66 -8.13 -5.60
CA GLY A 179 15.97 -8.75 -5.73
C GLY A 179 17.02 -8.22 -4.76
N PHE A 180 16.64 -7.81 -3.53
CA PHE A 180 17.60 -7.42 -2.51
C PHE A 180 17.34 -8.11 -1.16
N GLN A 181 18.41 -8.34 -0.41
CA GLN A 181 18.33 -8.97 0.90
C GLN A 181 18.09 -7.91 2.00
N ILE A 182 17.30 -8.31 2.99
CA ILE A 182 17.10 -7.56 4.22
C ILE A 182 17.39 -8.48 5.41
N ASP A 183 17.85 -7.89 6.50
CA ASP A 183 17.92 -8.58 7.79
C ASP A 183 16.54 -8.48 8.46
N ASP A 184 15.68 -9.45 8.16
CA ASP A 184 14.34 -9.57 8.74
C ASP A 184 14.09 -11.02 9.17
N SER A 185 13.40 -11.19 10.28
CA SER A 185 13.03 -12.50 10.83
C SER A 185 11.72 -13.05 10.26
N LYS A 186 10.96 -12.22 9.54
CA LYS A 186 9.65 -12.58 8.98
C LYS A 186 9.83 -13.39 7.70
N GLU A 187 9.00 -14.42 7.57
CA GLU A 187 8.98 -15.24 6.36
C GLU A 187 8.45 -14.48 5.14
N ILE A 188 9.06 -14.74 3.99
CA ILE A 188 8.53 -14.40 2.67
C ILE A 188 7.25 -15.23 2.41
N MET A 189 6.29 -14.64 1.69
CA MET A 189 5.03 -15.28 1.31
C MET A 189 5.17 -16.22 0.10
N TRP A 190 6.08 -17.20 0.20
CA TRP A 190 6.44 -18.15 -0.88
C TRP A 190 5.25 -18.91 -1.46
N GLU A 191 4.21 -19.16 -0.69
CA GLU A 191 2.99 -19.84 -1.15
C GLU A 191 2.31 -19.12 -2.32
N LEU A 192 2.52 -17.80 -2.43
CA LEU A 192 1.94 -16.95 -3.47
C LEU A 192 2.74 -17.00 -4.78
N PHE A 193 4.04 -17.32 -4.73
CA PHE A 193 4.96 -17.22 -5.87
C PHE A 193 4.82 -18.43 -6.80
N LYS A 194 5.12 -18.26 -8.10
CA LYS A 194 5.16 -19.34 -9.10
C LYS A 194 6.29 -20.34 -8.85
#